data_AF-A0A2V9XJH5-F1
#
_entry.id   AF-A0A2V9XJH5-F1
#
_cell.length_a   1.000
_cell.length_b   1.000
_cell.length_c   1.000
_cell.angle_alpha   90.00
_cell.angle_beta   90.00
_cell.angle_gamma   90.00
#
_symmetry.space_group_name_H-M   'P 1'
#
loop_
_entity.id
_entity.type
_entity.pdbx_description
1 polymer ?
#
loop_
_entity_poly.entity_id
_entity_poly.type
_entity_poly.pdbx_seq_one_letter_code
_entity_poly.pdbx_strand_id
1 'polypeptide(L)'
;MKCSKLQELLPDLAAGRSAAPPEMNEHIGACPTCASKLEDMRKTMALLDEWQAPEPSPYFDVRLQSRLREQIAQERVGWWQWIRKPALALALTLLMAVGLTFVGRGHKLVGDQPTDVSILRPTAPPGPALPGTAVGDLQALDKNHELYADFDVLDDLEVQGNVTANP
;
A
#
# COMPACT_ATOMS: atom_id res chain seq x y z
N MET A 1 12.11 -44.82 -11.46
CA MET A 1 12.84 -43.53 -11.24
C MET A 1 14.30 -43.78 -10.84
N LYS A 2 15.16 -42.76 -10.87
CA LYS A 2 16.55 -42.84 -10.39
C LYS A 2 16.63 -42.49 -8.89
N CYS A 3 17.53 -43.15 -8.15
CA CYS A 3 17.73 -42.89 -6.71
C CYS A 3 18.09 -41.43 -6.41
N SER A 4 18.89 -40.77 -7.27
CA SER A 4 19.28 -39.36 -7.06
C SER A 4 18.08 -38.43 -7.05
N LYS A 5 17.17 -38.59 -8.01
CA LYS A 5 15.95 -37.80 -8.11
C LYS A 5 15.04 -38.00 -6.90
N LEU A 6 14.96 -39.23 -6.38
CA LEU A 6 14.20 -39.49 -5.17
C LEU A 6 14.84 -38.87 -3.93
N GLN A 7 16.18 -38.90 -3.83
CA GLN A 7 16.93 -38.32 -2.71
C GLN A 7 16.78 -36.81 -2.62
N GLU A 8 16.61 -36.11 -3.74
CA GLU A 8 16.31 -34.68 -3.75
C GLU A 8 14.91 -34.36 -3.20
N LEU A 9 13.94 -35.25 -3.41
CA LEU A 9 12.53 -35.08 -3.01
C LEU A 9 12.21 -35.68 -1.63
N LEU A 10 13.10 -36.52 -1.11
CA LEU A 10 12.99 -37.22 0.17
C LEU A 10 12.70 -36.29 1.37
N PRO A 11 13.38 -35.13 1.52
CA PRO A 11 13.11 -34.21 2.63
C PRO A 11 11.69 -33.63 2.61
N ASP A 12 11.17 -33.28 1.43
CA ASP A 12 9.81 -32.74 1.30
C ASP A 12 8.74 -33.78 1.60
N LEU A 13 9.01 -35.04 1.25
CA LEU A 13 8.15 -36.17 1.60
C LEU A 13 8.18 -36.48 3.09
N ALA A 14 9.36 -36.40 3.71
CA ALA A 14 9.51 -36.60 5.14
C ALA A 14 8.82 -35.49 5.95
N ALA A 15 8.86 -34.24 5.46
CA ALA A 15 8.19 -33.09 6.05
C ALA A 15 6.69 -32.98 5.70
N GLY A 16 6.13 -33.93 4.92
CA GLY A 16 4.72 -33.91 4.51
C GLY A 16 4.33 -32.77 3.57
N ARG A 17 5.30 -32.07 2.96
CA ARG A 17 5.08 -30.94 2.04
C ARG A 17 4.67 -31.37 0.63
N SER A 18 4.93 -32.62 0.26
CA SER A 18 4.57 -33.18 -1.03
C SER A 18 3.89 -34.54 -0.89
N ALA A 19 2.84 -34.77 -1.69
CA ALA A 19 2.23 -36.09 -1.81
C ALA A 19 3.13 -37.00 -2.64
N ALA A 20 3.23 -38.27 -2.25
CA ALA A 20 4.05 -39.24 -2.97
C ALA A 20 3.32 -39.76 -4.22
N PRO A 21 3.74 -39.40 -5.47
CA PRO A 21 3.24 -40.08 -6.67
C PRO A 21 3.45 -41.60 -6.58
N PRO A 22 2.58 -42.39 -7.26
CA PRO A 22 2.61 -43.85 -7.19
C PRO A 22 3.95 -44.44 -7.61
N GLU A 23 4.58 -43.83 -8.63
CA GLU A 23 5.92 -44.19 -9.09
C GLU A 23 6.89 -44.23 -7.92
N MET A 24 6.88 -43.18 -7.08
CA MET A 24 7.78 -42.98 -5.96
C MET A 24 7.65 -44.02 -4.88
N ASN A 25 6.41 -44.36 -4.53
CA ASN A 25 6.11 -45.41 -3.57
C ASN A 25 6.62 -46.77 -4.07
N GLU A 26 6.53 -47.03 -5.38
CA GLU A 26 7.07 -48.25 -5.98
C GLU A 26 8.59 -48.34 -5.80
N HIS A 27 9.34 -47.25 -6.00
CA HIS A 27 10.79 -47.27 -5.77
C HIS A 27 11.17 -47.33 -4.30
N ILE A 28 10.42 -46.69 -3.40
CA ILE A 28 10.65 -46.82 -1.96
C ILE A 28 10.44 -48.29 -1.53
N GLY A 29 9.43 -48.97 -2.09
CA GLY A 29 9.22 -50.41 -1.87
C GLY A 29 10.31 -51.31 -2.46
N ALA A 30 10.89 -50.92 -3.61
CA ALA A 30 11.91 -51.71 -4.30
C ALA A 30 13.36 -51.41 -3.83
N CYS A 31 13.62 -50.26 -3.21
CA CYS A 31 14.96 -49.78 -2.88
C CYS A 31 15.13 -49.56 -1.36
N PRO A 32 15.80 -50.48 -0.64
CA PRO A 32 15.91 -50.42 0.81
C PRO A 32 16.71 -49.20 1.31
N THR A 33 17.66 -48.70 0.51
CA THR A 33 18.48 -47.53 0.90
C THR A 33 17.68 -46.23 0.88
N CYS A 34 16.69 -46.10 -0.01
CA CYS A 34 15.82 -44.94 -0.03
C CYS A 34 14.75 -45.05 1.06
N ALA A 35 14.22 -46.25 1.32
CA ALA A 35 13.30 -46.51 2.41
C ALA A 35 13.91 -46.21 3.80
N SER A 36 15.15 -46.64 4.04
CA SER A 36 15.82 -46.36 5.32
C SER A 36 16.06 -44.86 5.54
N LYS A 37 16.54 -44.15 4.50
CA LYS A 37 16.76 -42.70 4.57
C LYS A 37 15.47 -41.92 4.84
N LEU A 38 14.37 -42.32 4.19
CA LEU A 38 13.04 -41.73 4.41
C LEU A 38 12.61 -41.89 5.88
N GLU A 39 12.81 -43.08 6.43
CA GLU A 39 12.44 -43.39 7.81
C GLU A 39 13.30 -42.60 8.82
N ASP A 40 14.61 -42.48 8.58
CA ASP A 40 15.49 -41.67 9.42
C ASP A 40 15.11 -40.18 9.41
N MET A 41 14.75 -39.65 8.23
CA MET A 41 14.26 -38.28 8.11
C MET A 41 12.91 -38.09 8.83
N ARG A 42 12.00 -39.05 8.72
CA ARG A 42 10.71 -39.02 9.43
C ARG A 42 10.88 -39.04 10.95
N LYS A 43 11.78 -39.87 11.46
CA LYS A 43 12.13 -39.87 12.89
C LYS A 43 12.69 -38.52 13.33
N THR A 44 13.53 -37.90 12.50
CA THR A 44 14.06 -36.56 12.79
C THR A 44 12.95 -35.50 12.81
N MET A 45 12.01 -35.56 11.87
CA MET A 45 10.84 -34.66 11.86
C MET A 45 9.93 -34.88 13.07
N ALA A 46 9.70 -36.12 13.47
CA ALA A 46 8.93 -36.44 14.68
C ALA A 46 9.57 -35.86 15.95
N LEU A 47 10.90 -35.82 16.04
CA LEU A 47 11.61 -35.15 17.15
C LEU A 47 11.47 -33.62 17.09
N LEU A 48 11.43 -33.03 15.89
CA LEU A 48 11.18 -31.60 15.72
C LEU A 48 9.75 -31.22 16.10
N ASP A 49 8.78 -32.10 15.83
CA ASP A 49 7.36 -31.91 16.19
C ASP A 49 7.12 -31.97 17.70
N GLU A 50 8.02 -32.60 18.48
CA GLU A 50 7.96 -32.59 19.94
C GLU A 50 8.22 -31.19 20.53
N TRP A 51 8.88 -30.31 19.77
CA TRP A 51 9.15 -28.95 20.24
C TRP A 51 7.85 -28.15 20.36
N GLN A 52 7.49 -27.84 21.61
CA GLN A 52 6.42 -26.88 21.91
C GLN A 52 6.83 -25.45 21.53
N ALA A 53 6.09 -24.90 20.58
CA ALA A 53 6.24 -23.49 20.21
C ALA A 53 5.89 -22.58 21.41
N PRO A 54 6.69 -21.54 21.67
CA PRO A 54 6.37 -20.55 22.69
C PRO A 54 5.07 -19.81 22.34
N GLU A 55 4.37 -19.30 23.35
CA GLU A 55 3.17 -18.48 23.10
C GLU A 55 3.53 -17.26 22.23
N PRO A 56 2.71 -16.97 21.19
CA PRO A 56 2.96 -15.83 20.32
C PRO A 56 2.90 -14.53 21.12
N SER A 57 3.65 -13.51 20.67
CA SER A 57 3.61 -12.20 21.33
C SER A 57 2.17 -11.64 21.32
N PRO A 58 1.73 -10.89 22.35
CA PRO A 58 0.36 -10.35 22.43
C PRO A 58 -0.11 -9.54 21.21
N TYR A 59 0.81 -8.98 20.43
CA TYR A 59 0.51 -8.17 19.25
C TYR A 59 0.68 -8.92 17.91
N PHE A 60 1.03 -10.21 17.95
CA PHE A 60 1.30 -11.00 16.75
C PHE A 60 0.06 -11.09 15.87
N ASP A 61 -1.09 -11.46 16.45
CA ASP A 61 -2.34 -11.65 15.70
C ASP A 61 -2.81 -10.35 15.05
N VAL A 62 -2.68 -9.22 15.74
CA VAL A 62 -3.06 -7.91 15.22
C VAL A 62 -2.21 -7.58 14.00
N ARG A 63 -0.89 -7.78 14.08
CA ARG A 63 0.04 -7.52 12.97
C ARG A 63 -0.16 -8.52 11.82
N LEU A 64 -0.43 -9.78 12.12
CA LEU A 64 -0.69 -10.80 11.11
C LEU A 64 -1.96 -10.48 10.34
N GLN A 65 -3.05 -10.16 11.05
CA GLN A 65 -4.32 -9.79 10.43
C GLN A 65 -4.20 -8.51 9.61
N SER A 66 -3.43 -7.52 10.05
CA SER A 66 -3.22 -6.30 9.26
C SER A 66 -2.50 -6.63 7.94
N ARG A 67 -1.41 -7.41 7.99
CA ARG A 67 -0.67 -7.84 6.80
C ARG A 67 -1.51 -8.72 5.87
N LEU A 68 -2.30 -9.62 6.43
CA LEU A 68 -3.17 -10.50 5.65
C LEU A 68 -4.24 -9.69 4.89
N ARG A 69 -4.86 -8.70 5.55
CA ARG A 69 -5.82 -7.80 4.89
C ARG A 69 -5.15 -6.96 3.81
N GLU A 70 -3.95 -6.46 4.04
CA GLU A 70 -3.15 -5.74 3.04
C GLU A 70 -2.89 -6.61 1.80
N GLN A 71 -2.44 -7.85 1.98
CA GLN A 71 -2.17 -8.75 0.85
C GLN A 71 -3.45 -9.13 0.09
N ILE A 72 -4.53 -9.50 0.80
CA ILE A 72 -5.83 -9.80 0.16
C ILE A 72 -6.36 -8.58 -0.60
N ALA A 73 -6.16 -7.37 -0.08
CA ALA A 73 -6.55 -6.13 -0.77
C ALA A 73 -5.67 -5.86 -2.00
N GLN A 74 -4.36 -6.13 -1.94
CA GLN A 74 -3.45 -6.00 -3.08
C GLN A 74 -3.76 -6.99 -4.20
N GLU A 75 -4.07 -8.24 -3.87
CA GLU A 75 -4.48 -9.25 -4.86
C GLU A 75 -5.82 -8.88 -5.55
N ARG A 76 -6.70 -8.16 -4.85
CA ARG A 76 -7.98 -7.69 -5.40
C ARG A 76 -7.86 -6.52 -6.37
N VAL A 77 -6.67 -5.95 -6.55
CA VAL A 77 -6.40 -4.95 -7.60
C VAL A 77 -6.27 -5.67 -8.95
N GLY A 78 -7.35 -6.32 -9.37
CA GLY A 78 -7.42 -6.97 -10.68
C GLY A 78 -7.38 -5.94 -11.81
N TRP A 79 -6.99 -6.39 -13.00
CA TRP A 79 -6.91 -5.62 -14.25
C TRP A 79 -8.14 -4.71 -14.53
N TRP A 80 -9.32 -5.05 -14.00
CA TRP A 80 -10.53 -4.22 -14.04
C TRP A 80 -10.38 -2.85 -13.37
N GLN A 81 -9.64 -2.74 -12.25
CA GLN A 81 -9.39 -1.44 -11.62
C GLN A 81 -8.46 -0.56 -12.45
N TRP A 82 -7.57 -1.16 -13.24
CA TRP A 82 -6.70 -0.46 -14.18
C TRP A 82 -7.48 0.16 -15.34
N ILE A 83 -8.58 -0.46 -15.80
CA ILE A 83 -9.45 0.08 -16.86
C ILE A 83 -10.46 1.10 -16.33
N ARG A 84 -10.96 0.95 -15.09
CA ARG A 84 -11.97 1.87 -14.53
C ARG A 84 -11.43 3.28 -14.32
N LYS A 85 -10.16 3.44 -13.95
CA LYS A 85 -9.54 4.77 -13.74
C LYS A 85 -9.51 5.65 -15.01
N PRO A 86 -8.99 5.19 -16.16
CA PRO A 86 -9.03 5.99 -17.39
C PRO A 86 -10.45 6.16 -17.92
N ALA A 87 -11.35 5.17 -17.75
CA ALA A 87 -12.74 5.29 -18.19
C ALA A 87 -13.50 6.40 -17.44
N LEU A 88 -13.32 6.52 -16.12
CA LEU A 88 -13.91 7.59 -15.33
C LEU A 88 -13.35 8.97 -15.70
N ALA A 89 -12.02 9.06 -15.93
CA ALA A 89 -11.41 10.30 -16.39
C ALA A 89 -11.97 10.74 -17.76
N LEU A 90 -12.09 9.82 -18.72
CA LEU A 90 -12.67 10.09 -20.04
C LEU A 90 -14.15 10.46 -19.97
N ALA A 91 -14.93 9.80 -19.11
CA ALA A 91 -16.34 10.15 -18.92
C ALA A 91 -16.48 11.59 -18.40
N LEU A 92 -15.64 11.99 -17.46
CA LEU A 92 -15.67 13.31 -16.84
C LEU A 92 -15.20 14.41 -17.82
N THR A 93 -14.17 14.14 -18.64
CA THR A 93 -13.75 15.08 -19.69
C THR A 93 -14.80 15.23 -20.79
N LEU A 94 -15.46 14.15 -21.20
CA LEU A 94 -16.56 14.22 -22.16
C LEU A 94 -17.76 15.01 -21.61
N LEU A 95 -18.12 14.82 -20.34
CA LEU A 95 -19.20 15.56 -19.69
C LEU A 95 -18.88 17.06 -19.63
N MET A 96 -17.63 17.42 -19.29
CA MET A 96 -17.15 18.80 -19.32
C MET A 96 -17.17 19.38 -20.75
N ALA A 97 -16.73 18.63 -21.76
CA ALA A 97 -16.72 19.07 -23.15
C ALA A 97 -18.15 19.28 -23.69
N VAL A 98 -19.08 18.37 -23.37
CA VAL A 98 -20.50 18.50 -23.72
C VAL A 98 -21.13 19.68 -22.98
N GLY A 99 -20.83 19.87 -21.70
CA GLY A 99 -21.28 21.03 -20.92
C GLY A 99 -20.82 22.36 -21.54
N LEU A 100 -19.53 22.50 -21.88
CA LEU A 100 -19.00 23.71 -22.53
C LEU A 100 -19.61 23.94 -23.92
N THR A 101 -19.82 22.89 -24.70
CA THR A 101 -20.43 23.04 -26.04
C THR A 101 -21.92 23.39 -25.99
N PHE A 102 -22.66 22.90 -24.98
CA PHE A 102 -24.06 23.23 -24.80
C PHE A 102 -24.25 24.66 -24.28
N VAL A 103 -23.46 25.09 -23.30
CA VAL A 103 -23.45 26.48 -22.80
C VAL A 103 -22.95 27.47 -23.87
N GLY A 104 -21.91 27.09 -24.62
CA GLY A 104 -21.38 27.90 -25.71
C GLY A 104 -22.32 28.01 -26.93
N ARG A 105 -23.17 27.00 -27.18
CA ARG A 105 -24.23 27.08 -28.22
C ARG A 105 -25.42 27.94 -27.79
N GLY A 106 -25.77 27.95 -26.50
CA GLY A 106 -26.77 28.88 -25.96
C GLY A 106 -26.38 30.35 -26.12
N HIS A 107 -25.07 30.64 -26.09
CA HIS A 107 -24.54 31.99 -26.28
C HIS A 107 -24.37 32.41 -27.76
N LYS A 108 -24.50 31.49 -28.73
CA LYS A 108 -24.37 31.80 -30.17
C LYS A 108 -25.63 32.37 -30.83
N LEU A 109 -26.72 32.55 -30.09
CA LEU A 109 -27.92 33.26 -30.56
C LEU A 109 -28.01 34.69 -30.04
N VAL A 110 -27.06 35.16 -29.24
CA VAL A 110 -26.97 36.55 -28.80
C VAL A 110 -25.65 37.12 -29.30
N GLY A 111 -25.76 37.90 -30.37
CA GLY A 111 -24.86 39.01 -30.68
C GLY A 111 -23.41 38.64 -30.98
N ASP A 112 -23.08 38.66 -32.27
CA ASP A 112 -21.75 39.06 -32.72
C ASP A 112 -21.42 40.42 -32.09
N GLN A 113 -20.51 40.43 -31.12
CA GLN A 113 -19.87 41.65 -30.63
C GLN A 113 -18.37 41.35 -30.55
N PRO A 114 -17.51 42.14 -31.20
CA PRO A 114 -16.08 41.97 -31.08
C PRO A 114 -15.68 42.41 -29.67
N THR A 115 -15.48 41.46 -28.76
CA THR A 115 -14.87 41.76 -27.47
C THR A 115 -13.37 41.85 -27.67
N ASP A 116 -12.95 43.10 -27.86
CA ASP A 116 -11.61 43.60 -27.62
C ASP A 116 -10.98 42.89 -26.40
N VAL A 117 -9.78 42.35 -26.58
CA VAL A 117 -9.02 41.68 -25.51
C VAL A 117 -8.44 42.78 -24.64
N SER A 118 -9.30 43.40 -23.83
CA SER A 118 -8.87 44.28 -22.75
C SER A 118 -8.33 43.38 -21.64
N ILE A 119 -7.00 43.33 -21.54
CA ILE A 119 -6.27 42.78 -20.39
C ILE A 119 -6.61 43.66 -19.18
N LEU A 120 -7.75 43.37 -18.55
CA LEU A 120 -8.10 43.92 -17.25
C LEU A 120 -7.32 43.13 -16.20
N ARG A 121 -6.15 43.67 -15.86
CA ARG A 121 -5.50 43.50 -14.57
C ARG A 121 -6.55 43.72 -13.47
N PRO A 122 -6.92 42.71 -12.67
CA PRO A 122 -7.81 42.93 -11.54
C PRO A 122 -7.02 43.64 -10.43
N THR A 123 -7.10 44.97 -10.41
CA THR A 123 -6.98 45.72 -9.17
C THR A 123 -8.30 45.57 -8.42
N ALA A 124 -8.34 44.65 -7.47
CA ALA A 124 -9.36 44.60 -6.44
C ALA A 124 -8.68 44.50 -5.05
N PRO A 125 -9.21 45.18 -4.01
CA PRO A 125 -8.55 45.33 -2.72
C PRO A 125 -8.54 43.99 -1.94
N PRO A 126 -7.65 43.83 -0.94
CA PRO A 126 -7.61 42.61 -0.14
C PRO A 126 -8.83 42.53 0.78
N GLY A 127 -9.87 41.82 0.34
CA GLY A 127 -10.96 41.37 1.19
C GLY A 127 -10.55 40.12 2.00
N PRO A 128 -11.06 39.93 3.23
CA PRO A 128 -10.67 38.81 4.08
C PRO A 128 -11.06 37.47 3.43
N ALA A 129 -10.09 36.55 3.36
CA ALA A 129 -10.26 35.23 2.78
C ALA A 129 -11.34 34.46 3.55
N LEU A 130 -12.38 33.99 2.84
CA LEU A 130 -13.38 33.09 3.37
C LEU A 130 -12.78 31.66 3.43
N PRO A 131 -12.77 31.00 4.59
CA PRO A 131 -12.25 29.63 4.72
C PRO A 131 -13.14 28.64 3.96
N GLY A 132 -12.51 27.65 3.29
CA GLY A 132 -13.23 26.61 2.53
C GLY A 132 -13.25 26.78 1.01
N THR A 133 -12.46 27.70 0.45
CA THR A 133 -12.17 27.75 -0.99
C THR A 133 -10.74 27.30 -1.24
N ALA A 134 -10.48 26.59 -2.35
CA ALA A 134 -9.14 26.08 -2.64
C ALA A 134 -8.06 27.18 -2.66
N VAL A 135 -8.40 28.40 -3.03
CA VAL A 135 -7.47 29.56 -3.00
C VAL A 135 -7.34 30.13 -1.59
N GLY A 136 -8.43 30.20 -0.83
CA GLY A 136 -8.41 30.66 0.58
C GLY A 136 -7.65 29.71 1.50
N ASP A 137 -7.78 28.39 1.29
CA ASP A 137 -7.08 27.38 2.06
C ASP A 137 -5.56 27.41 1.76
N LEU A 138 -5.17 27.59 0.49
CA LEU A 138 -3.77 27.77 0.12
C LEU A 138 -3.20 29.08 0.71
N GLN A 139 -3.98 30.16 0.69
CA GLN A 139 -3.56 31.44 1.26
C GLN A 139 -3.51 31.42 2.80
N ALA A 140 -4.31 30.57 3.44
CA ALA A 140 -4.23 30.30 4.88
C ALA A 140 -3.02 29.44 5.24
N LEU A 141 -2.68 28.43 4.43
CA LEU A 141 -1.45 27.65 4.63
C LEU A 141 -0.19 28.51 4.44
N ASP A 142 -0.18 29.38 3.43
CA ASP A 142 0.94 30.31 3.15
C ASP A 142 1.18 31.27 4.32
N LYS A 143 0.12 31.85 4.89
CA LYS A 143 0.21 32.72 6.07
C LYS A 143 0.67 31.99 7.35
N ASN A 144 0.42 30.69 7.48
CA ASN A 144 0.91 29.91 8.62
C ASN A 144 2.40 29.54 8.50
N HIS A 145 3.04 29.78 7.36
CA HIS A 145 4.47 29.50 7.19
C HIS A 145 5.35 30.42 8.07
N GLU A 146 4.92 31.67 8.31
CA GLU A 146 5.58 32.57 9.27
C GLU A 146 5.53 32.02 10.70
N LEU A 147 4.49 31.25 11.07
CA LEU A 147 4.38 30.62 12.39
C LEU A 147 5.38 29.46 12.59
N TYR A 148 5.83 28.85 11.50
CA TYR A 148 6.88 27.82 11.53
C TYR A 148 8.28 28.40 11.41
N ALA A 149 8.44 29.69 11.12
CA ALA A 149 9.74 30.36 11.07
C ALA A 149 10.19 30.89 12.45
N ASP A 150 9.32 30.83 13.47
CA ASP A 150 9.59 31.26 14.85
C ASP A 150 10.44 30.22 15.62
N PHE A 151 11.47 29.70 14.96
CA PHE A 151 12.47 28.80 15.56
C PHE A 151 13.37 29.52 16.57
N ASP A 152 13.37 30.86 16.61
CA ASP A 152 14.07 31.66 17.62
C ASP A 152 13.56 31.42 19.06
N VAL A 153 12.32 30.94 19.22
CA VAL A 153 11.73 30.63 20.54
C VAL A 153 12.26 29.31 21.12
N LEU A 154 12.81 28.42 20.28
CA LEU A 154 13.39 27.15 20.74
C LEU A 154 14.85 27.30 21.21
N ASP A 155 15.56 28.35 20.79
CA ASP A 155 16.93 28.62 21.22
C ASP A 155 16.99 29.16 22.66
N ASP A 156 15.93 29.84 23.12
CA ASP A 156 15.81 30.37 24.48
C ASP A 156 15.49 29.29 25.55
N LEU A 157 15.12 28.07 25.12
CA LEU A 157 14.83 26.95 26.01
C LEU A 157 16.04 26.04 26.29
N GLU A 158 17.14 26.17 25.53
CA GLU A 158 18.32 25.31 25.67
C GLU A 158 19.27 25.74 26.82
N VAL A 159 18.96 26.83 27.53
CA VAL A 159 19.82 27.40 28.60
C VAL A 159 19.35 27.08 30.04
N GLN A 160 18.43 26.14 30.25
CA GLN A 160 18.23 25.56 31.60
C GLN A 160 18.99 24.23 31.79
N GLY A 161 20.30 24.29 31.56
CA GLY A 161 21.23 23.34 32.16
C GLY A 161 21.44 23.70 33.63
N ASN A 162 21.11 22.76 34.54
CA ASN A 162 21.59 22.63 35.93
C ASN A 162 20.63 22.79 37.13
N VAL A 163 19.56 21.99 37.23
CA VAL A 163 19.01 21.69 38.58
C VAL A 163 19.11 20.22 38.89
N THR A 164 20.22 19.89 39.56
CA THR A 164 20.47 18.67 40.31
C THR A 164 19.51 18.54 41.51
N ALA A 165 19.22 17.29 41.83
CA ALA A 165 18.76 16.73 43.11
C ALA A 165 17.24 16.56 43.34
N ASN A 166 16.91 15.26 43.39
CA ASN A 166 15.82 14.58 44.11
C ASN A 166 15.58 15.16 45.53
N PRO A 167 14.35 15.09 46.05
CA PRO A 167 13.99 13.99 46.97
C PRO A 167 12.82 13.10 46.51
#